data_AF-X1TYC7-F1
#
_entry.id   AF-X1TYC7-F1
#
_cell.length_a   1.000
_cell.length_b   1.000
_cell.length_c   1.000
_cell.angle_alpha   90.00
_cell.angle_beta   90.00
_cell.angle_gamma   90.00
#
_symmetry.space_group_name_H-M   'P 1'
#
loop_
_entity.id
_entity.type
_entity.pdbx_description
1 polymer ?
#
loop_
_entity_poly.entity_id
_entity_poly.type
_entity_poly.pdbx_seq_one_letter_code
_entity_poly.pdbx_strand_id
1 'polypeptide(L)'
;GVPDELIIMDPTVSGIGYGIEYCYSIMERIRMAGLTQQDEKLQFPVICNIAKETWKTKEVHMANDELNMGDAKKRGILMEAMSAMVLLLAGGDVLIMRHPEAIKLVRETLAELIAS
;
A
#
# COMPACT_ATOMS: atom_id res chain seq x y z
N GLY A 1 5.56 -30.19 5.43
CA GLY A 1 5.92 -28.91 4.80
C GLY A 1 5.76 -27.79 5.79
N VAL A 2 5.97 -26.54 5.38
CA VAL A 2 5.64 -25.35 6.20
C VAL A 2 4.12 -25.26 6.35
N PRO A 3 3.56 -25.04 7.56
CA PRO A 3 2.13 -24.82 7.76
C PRO A 3 1.62 -23.58 7.02
N ASP A 4 0.43 -23.68 6.43
CA ASP A 4 -0.21 -22.61 5.64
C ASP A 4 -0.46 -21.33 6.46
N GLU A 5 -0.72 -21.46 7.76
CA GLU A 5 -0.88 -20.33 8.70
C GLU A 5 0.41 -19.51 8.92
N LEU A 6 1.56 -20.03 8.50
CA LEU A 6 2.86 -19.35 8.58
C LEU A 6 3.29 -18.74 7.23
N ILE A 7 2.36 -18.63 6.28
CA ILE A 7 2.63 -18.11 4.92
C ILE A 7 1.94 -16.75 4.75
N ILE A 8 2.69 -15.80 4.18
CA ILE A 8 2.19 -14.50 3.76
C ILE A 8 2.67 -14.20 2.34
N MET A 9 1.81 -13.60 1.51
CA MET A 9 2.13 -13.27 0.13
C MET A 9 2.66 -11.84 0.02
N ASP A 10 3.82 -11.67 -0.59
CA ASP A 10 4.34 -10.36 -1.00
C ASP A 10 4.29 -10.25 -2.54
N PRO A 11 3.31 -9.53 -3.11
CA PRO A 11 3.20 -9.34 -4.55
C PRO A 11 4.22 -8.32 -5.10
N THR A 12 5.16 -7.84 -4.27
CA THR A 12 6.14 -6.80 -4.63
C THR A 12 5.44 -5.52 -5.07
N VAL A 13 4.84 -4.83 -4.10
CA VAL A 13 4.12 -3.57 -4.34
C VAL A 13 5.05 -2.43 -4.75
N SER A 14 4.48 -1.36 -5.32
CA SER A 14 5.17 -0.12 -5.67
C SER A 14 4.41 1.12 -5.21
N GLY A 15 5.08 2.27 -5.21
CA GLY A 15 4.53 3.57 -4.85
C GLY A 15 3.79 4.28 -5.98
N ILE A 16 2.94 5.25 -5.62
CA ILE A 16 2.24 6.11 -6.59
C ILE A 16 3.24 6.77 -7.54
N GLY A 17 2.92 6.72 -8.84
CA GLY A 17 3.76 7.24 -9.92
C GLY A 17 4.81 6.26 -10.44
N TYR A 18 4.98 5.10 -9.79
CA TYR A 18 6.02 4.12 -10.10
C TYR A 18 5.46 2.70 -10.29
N GLY A 19 4.26 2.56 -10.86
CA GLY A 19 3.67 1.25 -11.18
C GLY A 19 2.76 0.66 -10.10
N ILE A 20 2.23 1.48 -9.20
CA ILE A 20 1.26 1.04 -8.19
C ILE A 20 -0.01 0.43 -8.82
N GLU A 21 -0.38 0.86 -10.01
CA GLU A 21 -1.53 0.37 -10.78
C GLU A 21 -1.39 -1.11 -11.14
N TYR A 22 -0.17 -1.57 -11.45
CA TYR A 22 0.09 -2.98 -11.69
C TYR A 22 -0.10 -3.80 -10.42
N CYS A 23 0.44 -3.31 -9.31
CA CYS A 23 0.30 -3.95 -8.00
C CYS A 23 -1.17 -4.02 -7.57
N TYR A 24 -1.91 -2.93 -7.75
CA TYR A 24 -3.34 -2.83 -7.47
C TYR A 24 -4.13 -3.89 -8.24
N SER A 25 -3.96 -3.96 -9.56
CA SER A 25 -4.67 -4.96 -10.39
C SER A 25 -4.28 -6.40 -10.06
N ILE A 26 -3.02 -6.68 -9.72
CA ILE A 26 -2.62 -8.03 -9.29
C ILE A 26 -3.25 -8.40 -7.95
N MET A 27 -3.26 -7.48 -6.98
CA MET A 27 -3.87 -7.73 -5.66
C MET A 27 -5.37 -8.01 -5.78
N GLU A 28 -6.10 -7.25 -6.61
CA GLU A 28 -7.52 -7.51 -6.86
C GLU A 28 -7.74 -8.89 -7.51
N ARG A 29 -6.87 -9.29 -8.44
CA ARG A 29 -6.96 -10.63 -9.06
C ARG A 29 -6.68 -11.76 -8.08
N ILE A 30 -5.69 -11.60 -7.20
CA ILE A 30 -5.40 -12.54 -6.11
C ILE A 30 -6.64 -12.68 -5.22
N ARG A 31 -7.22 -11.54 -4.79
CA ARG A 31 -8.38 -11.55 -3.90
C ARG A 31 -9.62 -12.16 -4.58
N MET A 32 -9.87 -11.83 -5.84
CA MET A 32 -10.94 -12.43 -6.64
C MET A 32 -10.76 -13.94 -6.80
N ALA A 33 -9.57 -14.42 -7.14
CA ALA A 33 -9.30 -15.85 -7.29
C ALA A 33 -9.47 -16.61 -5.97
N GLY A 34 -8.94 -16.07 -4.87
CA GLY A 34 -9.08 -16.66 -3.54
C GLY A 34 -10.53 -16.76 -3.06
N LEU A 35 -11.35 -15.73 -3.29
CA LEU A 35 -12.74 -15.68 -2.81
C LEU A 35 -13.75 -16.33 -3.75
N THR A 36 -13.67 -16.03 -5.06
CA THR A 36 -14.71 -16.43 -6.02
C THR A 36 -14.42 -17.75 -6.72
N GLN A 37 -13.14 -18.05 -6.96
CA GLN A 37 -12.72 -19.26 -7.66
C GLN A 37 -12.27 -20.36 -6.69
N GLN A 38 -12.28 -20.06 -5.39
CA GLN A 38 -11.88 -20.95 -4.30
C GLN A 38 -10.46 -21.51 -4.47
N ASP A 39 -9.55 -20.68 -5.00
CA ASP A 39 -8.14 -21.05 -5.09
C ASP A 39 -7.47 -20.93 -3.71
N GLU A 40 -7.36 -22.05 -3.00
CA GLU A 40 -6.75 -22.14 -1.66
C GLU A 40 -5.31 -21.61 -1.63
N LYS A 41 -4.58 -21.64 -2.74
CA LYS A 41 -3.20 -21.14 -2.80
C LYS A 41 -3.11 -19.62 -2.84
N LEU A 42 -4.23 -18.92 -3.04
CA LEU A 42 -4.31 -17.46 -3.08
C LEU A 42 -5.12 -16.88 -1.90
N GLN A 43 -5.49 -17.71 -0.93
CA GLN A 43 -6.23 -17.30 0.27
C GLN A 43 -5.34 -16.81 1.42
N PHE A 44 -4.03 -16.73 1.22
CA PHE A 44 -3.10 -16.22 2.22
C PHE A 44 -3.22 -14.69 2.38
N PRO A 45 -2.86 -14.13 3.55
CA PRO A 45 -2.78 -12.68 3.73
C PRO A 45 -1.73 -12.05 2.81
N VAL A 46 -1.95 -10.80 2.42
CA VAL A 46 -1.06 -10.01 1.57
C VAL A 46 -0.33 -8.95 2.38
N ILE A 47 1.00 -8.95 2.30
CA ILE A 47 1.85 -7.90 2.87
C ILE A 47 2.29 -6.91 1.80
N CYS A 48 2.27 -5.63 2.13
CA CYS A 48 2.63 -4.53 1.24
C CYS A 48 3.73 -3.68 1.87
N ASN A 49 4.95 -3.79 1.35
CA ASN A 49 6.08 -2.98 1.79
C ASN A 49 6.15 -1.63 1.08
N ILE A 50 5.23 -0.72 1.40
CA ILE A 50 5.09 0.55 0.68
C ILE A 50 6.14 1.59 1.08
N ALA A 51 6.62 1.55 2.32
CA ALA A 51 7.57 2.54 2.83
C ALA A 51 8.84 2.67 1.98
N LYS A 52 9.47 1.54 1.63
CA LYS A 52 10.70 1.57 0.84
C LYS A 52 10.45 2.14 -0.55
N GLU A 53 9.30 1.83 -1.11
CA GLU A 53 8.92 2.20 -2.47
C GLU A 53 8.54 3.67 -2.59
N THR A 54 7.90 4.25 -1.57
CA THR A 54 7.62 5.69 -1.53
C THR A 54 8.86 6.51 -1.21
N TRP A 55 9.63 6.17 -0.17
CA TRP A 55 10.72 7.04 0.31
C TRP A 55 11.98 7.00 -0.58
N LYS A 56 12.01 6.16 -1.62
CA LYS A 56 13.09 6.16 -2.63
C LYS A 56 12.81 7.08 -3.83
N THR A 57 11.59 7.60 -3.97
CA THR A 57 11.20 8.34 -5.18
C THR A 57 11.75 9.76 -5.18
N LYS A 58 11.88 10.36 -6.38
CA LYS A 58 12.45 11.70 -6.54
C LYS A 58 11.58 12.77 -5.85
N GLU A 59 10.26 12.65 -5.96
CA GLU A 59 9.27 13.63 -5.50
C GLU A 59 9.37 13.87 -4.00
N VAL A 60 9.74 12.85 -3.23
CA VAL A 60 9.90 12.95 -1.77
C VAL A 60 11.17 13.71 -1.38
N HIS A 61 12.19 13.73 -2.24
CA HIS A 61 13.47 14.41 -2.01
C HIS A 61 13.57 15.81 -2.66
N MET A 62 12.59 16.18 -3.49
CA MET A 62 12.53 17.51 -4.10
C MET A 62 12.28 18.61 -3.07
N ALA A 63 12.83 19.79 -3.33
CA ALA A 63 12.64 20.95 -2.45
C ALA A 63 11.18 21.45 -2.45
N ASN A 64 10.89 22.39 -1.55
CA ASN A 64 9.60 23.07 -1.54
C ASN A 64 9.40 23.83 -2.85
N ASP A 65 8.21 23.68 -3.42
CA ASP A 65 7.76 24.32 -4.66
C ASP A 65 8.60 24.03 -5.92
N GLU A 66 9.52 23.08 -5.83
CA GLU A 66 10.25 22.58 -6.99
C GLU A 66 9.25 21.92 -7.96
N LEU A 67 9.23 22.38 -9.21
CA LEU A 67 8.23 21.99 -10.22
C LEU A 67 6.78 22.22 -9.79
N ASN A 68 6.50 23.25 -8.97
CA ASN A 68 5.16 23.57 -8.46
C ASN A 68 4.52 22.43 -7.64
N MET A 69 5.35 21.59 -7.01
CA MET A 69 4.90 20.42 -6.25
C MET A 69 4.55 20.75 -4.78
N GLY A 70 4.52 22.03 -4.39
CA GLY A 70 4.15 22.48 -3.05
C GLY A 70 5.13 22.05 -1.93
N ASP A 71 4.61 21.91 -0.71
CA ASP A 71 5.40 21.61 0.49
C ASP A 71 5.94 20.17 0.49
N ALA A 72 7.27 20.02 0.56
CA ALA A 72 7.97 18.75 0.47
C ALA A 72 7.61 17.79 1.61
N LYS A 73 7.44 18.32 2.84
CA LYS A 73 7.09 17.50 4.01
C LYS A 73 5.69 16.91 3.86
N LYS A 74 4.70 17.73 3.55
CA LYS A 74 3.32 17.28 3.30
C LYS A 74 3.26 16.32 2.12
N ARG A 75 4.01 16.58 1.05
CA ARG A 75 4.07 15.72 -0.14
C ARG A 75 4.54 14.31 0.22
N GLY A 76 5.65 14.16 0.94
CA GLY A 76 6.15 12.85 1.36
C GLY A 76 5.16 12.08 2.23
N ILE A 77 4.56 12.75 3.22
CA ILE A 77 3.54 12.16 4.11
C ILE A 77 2.32 11.68 3.31
N LEU A 78 1.81 12.52 2.41
CA LEU A 78 0.63 12.20 1.62
C LEU A 78 0.92 11.12 0.58
N MET A 79 2.10 11.12 -0.05
CA MET A 79 2.47 10.06 -0.99
C MET A 79 2.47 8.69 -0.31
N GLU A 80 3.01 8.58 0.91
CA GLU A 80 3.00 7.32 1.65
C GLU A 80 1.58 6.93 2.07
N ALA A 81 0.82 7.88 2.64
CA ALA A 81 -0.54 7.62 3.09
C ALA A 81 -1.49 7.23 1.94
N MET A 82 -1.44 7.94 0.81
CA MET A 82 -2.27 7.64 -0.36
C MET A 82 -1.89 6.30 -0.97
N SER A 83 -0.60 6.00 -1.10
CA SER A 83 -0.15 4.71 -1.65
C SER A 83 -0.59 3.55 -0.75
N ALA A 84 -0.47 3.72 0.57
CA ALA A 84 -0.94 2.75 1.56
C ALA A 84 -2.47 2.53 1.46
N MET A 85 -3.27 3.59 1.35
CA MET A 85 -4.72 3.48 1.21
C MET A 85 -5.14 2.76 -0.08
N VAL A 86 -4.47 3.05 -1.20
CA VAL A 86 -4.74 2.39 -2.49
C VAL A 86 -4.50 0.88 -2.39
N LEU A 87 -3.39 0.45 -1.77
CA LEU A 87 -3.09 -0.97 -1.59
C LEU A 87 -4.01 -1.64 -0.57
N LEU A 88 -4.45 -0.92 0.45
CA LEU A 88 -5.44 -1.41 1.40
C LEU A 88 -6.78 -1.70 0.70
N LEU A 89 -7.25 -0.78 -0.15
CA LEU A 89 -8.47 -0.97 -0.95
C LEU A 89 -8.35 -2.13 -1.95
N ALA A 90 -7.16 -2.37 -2.50
CA ALA A 90 -6.88 -3.52 -3.36
C ALA A 90 -6.90 -4.87 -2.62
N GLY A 91 -7.01 -4.86 -1.29
CA GLY A 91 -7.08 -6.06 -0.45
C GLY A 91 -5.78 -6.40 0.28
N GLY A 92 -4.88 -5.44 0.52
CA GLY A 92 -3.70 -5.65 1.36
C GLY A 92 -4.06 -5.78 2.84
N ASP A 93 -3.48 -6.78 3.52
CA ASP A 93 -3.79 -7.10 4.92
C ASP A 93 -2.76 -6.52 5.90
N VAL A 94 -1.49 -6.43 5.50
CA VAL A 94 -0.40 -5.88 6.32
C VAL A 94 0.36 -4.80 5.55
N LEU A 95 0.41 -3.59 6.10
CA LEU A 95 1.13 -2.47 5.50
C LEU A 95 2.41 -2.17 6.28
N ILE A 96 3.55 -2.11 5.58
CA ILE A 96 4.81 -1.62 6.16
C ILE A 96 5.00 -0.15 5.76
N MET A 97 4.85 0.73 6.76
CA MET A 97 4.97 2.18 6.64
C MET A 97 6.12 2.72 7.51
N ARG A 98 6.60 3.93 7.24
CA ARG A 98 7.69 4.60 7.96
C ARG A 98 7.27 5.87 8.67
N HIS A 99 6.51 6.78 8.02
CA HIS A 99 6.24 8.08 8.62
C HIS A 99 5.06 8.03 9.59
N PRO A 100 5.21 8.46 10.87
CA PRO A 100 4.16 8.34 11.88
C PRO A 100 2.88 9.10 11.52
N GLU A 101 3.00 10.29 10.92
CA GLU A 101 1.84 11.07 10.47
C GLU A 101 1.11 10.40 9.31
N ALA A 102 1.80 9.73 8.39
CA ALA A 102 1.15 8.97 7.32
C ALA A 102 0.38 7.77 7.91
N ILE A 103 0.97 7.07 8.87
CA ILE A 103 0.33 5.97 9.61
C ILE A 103 -0.92 6.47 10.35
N LYS A 104 -0.84 7.64 10.99
CA LYS A 104 -1.96 8.26 11.68
C LYS A 104 -3.12 8.55 10.71
N LEU A 105 -2.84 9.19 9.58
CA LEU A 105 -3.85 9.49 8.56
C LEU A 105 -4.53 8.22 8.04
N VAL A 106 -3.75 7.18 7.70
CA VAL A 106 -4.29 5.89 7.23
C VAL A 106 -5.20 5.26 8.29
N ARG A 107 -4.80 5.29 9.57
CA ARG A 107 -5.62 4.76 10.68
C ARG A 107 -6.92 5.53 10.87
N GLU A 108 -6.88 6.85 10.76
CA GLU A 108 -8.07 7.71 10.86
C GLU A 108 -9.04 7.40 9.70
N THR A 109 -8.54 7.38 8.46
CA THR A 109 -9.35 7.03 7.28
C THR A 109 -9.91 5.60 7.37
N LEU A 110 -9.12 4.64 7.83
CA LEU A 110 -9.56 3.26 8.02
C LEU A 110 -10.70 3.16 9.05
N ALA A 111 -10.60 3.91 10.16
CA ALA A 111 -11.64 3.91 11.18
C ALA A 111 -12.97 4.46 10.64
N GLU A 112 -12.93 5.49 9.80
CA GLU A 112 -14.13 6.03 9.14
C GLU A 112 -14.76 5.03 8.16
N LEU A 113 -13.94 4.34 7.37
CA LEU A 113 -14.41 3.34 6.40
C LEU A 113 -15.06 2.11 7.06
N ILE A 114 -14.58 1.70 8.24
CA ILE A 114 -15.13 0.56 8.98
C ILE A 114 -16.38 0.95 9.79
N ALA A 115 -16.51 2.23 10.17
CA ALA A 115 -17.68 2.72 10.90
C ALA A 115 -18.93 2.89 10.01
N SER A 116 -18.76 2.84 8.69
CA SER A 116 -19.82 2.94 7.67
C SER A 116 -20.45 1.58 7.37
#